data_AF-A0A064CHG6-F1
#
_entry.id   AF-A0A064CHG6-F1
#
_cell.length_a   1.000
_cell.length_b   1.000
_cell.length_c   1.000
_cell.angle_alpha   90.00
_cell.angle_beta   90.00
_cell.angle_gamma   90.00
#
_symmetry.space_group_name_H-M   'P 1'
#
loop_
_entity.id
_entity.type
_entity.pdbx_description
1 polymer ?
#
loop_
_entity_poly.entity_id
_entity_poly.type
_entity_poly.pdbx_seq_one_letter_code
_entity_poly.pdbx_strand_id
1 'polypeptide(L)'
;MDSEYDDTPESEAKSGAWSGSWRRRIDGPDRNTYRVLRAQFRKQCVASHAVCHICEGGIDYSLRHPDPMAWELDHFVPVSVDESLALESANFRASHSQHNRMRGAGAIGFSGVVAGGDDEPEWPTAVVNGMTVRYNPELGIPSEIW
;
A
#
# COMPACT_ATOMS: atom_id res chain seq x y z
N MET A 1 -28.84 -51.19 -56.35
CA MET A 1 -27.57 -51.32 -55.61
C MET A 1 -27.12 -49.91 -55.31
N ASP A 2 -27.64 -49.46 -54.19
CA ASP A 2 -27.45 -48.17 -53.57
C ASP A 2 -25.96 -47.96 -53.22
N SER A 3 -25.40 -46.81 -53.60
CA SER A 3 -24.22 -46.28 -52.92
C SER A 3 -24.32 -44.75 -52.89
N GLU A 4 -25.13 -44.28 -51.94
CA GLU A 4 -24.78 -43.23 -50.98
C GLU A 4 -23.52 -42.42 -51.37
N TYR A 5 -23.72 -41.22 -51.92
CA TYR A 5 -22.65 -40.23 -52.07
C TYR A 5 -22.67 -39.39 -50.77
N ASP A 6 -21.66 -39.62 -49.94
CA ASP A 6 -21.46 -38.97 -48.65
C ASP A 6 -21.10 -37.48 -48.85
N ASP A 7 -22.07 -36.61 -48.62
CA ASP A 7 -21.91 -35.16 -48.46
C ASP A 7 -21.19 -34.86 -47.13
N THR A 8 -19.86 -35.01 -47.10
CA THR A 8 -19.04 -34.49 -45.99
C THR A 8 -18.39 -33.15 -46.38
N PRO A 9 -18.93 -31.99 -45.94
CA PRO A 9 -18.22 -30.72 -46.06
C PRO A 9 -17.21 -30.60 -44.90
N GLU A 10 -16.02 -31.18 -45.05
CA GLU A 10 -14.91 -30.90 -44.15
C GLU A 10 -14.16 -29.64 -44.63
N SER A 11 -14.84 -28.50 -44.59
CA SER A 11 -14.14 -27.22 -44.59
C SER A 11 -13.61 -26.98 -43.18
N GLU A 12 -12.35 -27.36 -42.98
CA GLU A 12 -11.57 -27.12 -41.78
C GLU A 12 -11.70 -25.65 -41.31
N ALA A 13 -12.57 -25.42 -40.33
CA ALA A 13 -12.55 -24.20 -39.55
C ALA A 13 -11.24 -24.22 -38.76
N LYS A 14 -10.22 -23.54 -39.31
CA LYS A 14 -8.99 -23.19 -38.60
C LYS A 14 -9.37 -22.35 -37.38
N SER A 15 -9.64 -23.02 -36.28
CA SER A 15 -9.74 -22.45 -34.95
C SER A 15 -8.34 -21.98 -34.56
N GLY A 16 -7.96 -20.82 -35.09
CA GLY A 16 -6.83 -20.05 -34.59
C GLY A 16 -7.11 -19.70 -33.14
N ALA A 17 -6.71 -20.59 -32.23
CA ALA A 17 -6.68 -20.33 -30.81
C ALA A 17 -5.85 -19.06 -30.61
N TRP A 18 -6.52 -17.94 -30.32
CA TRP A 18 -5.87 -16.76 -29.78
C TRP A 18 -5.24 -17.17 -28.45
N SER A 19 -3.97 -17.59 -28.48
CA SER A 19 -3.11 -17.76 -27.31
C SER A 19 -2.69 -16.40 -26.75
N GLY A 20 -3.64 -15.47 -26.67
CA GLY A 20 -3.52 -14.27 -25.86
C GLY A 20 -3.47 -14.71 -24.41
N SER A 21 -2.29 -14.66 -23.81
CA SER A 21 -2.05 -14.83 -22.39
C SER A 21 -2.91 -13.85 -21.59
N TRP A 22 -4.16 -14.23 -21.28
CA TRP A 22 -5.00 -13.58 -20.30
C TRP A 22 -4.52 -13.96 -18.90
N ARG A 23 -3.27 -13.63 -18.56
CA ARG A 23 -2.85 -13.58 -17.15
C ARG A 23 -3.55 -12.37 -16.52
N ARG A 24 -4.84 -12.55 -16.23
CA ARG A 24 -5.54 -11.75 -15.23
C ARG A 24 -4.67 -11.87 -13.97
N ARG A 25 -4.14 -10.76 -13.46
CA ARG A 25 -3.53 -10.76 -12.12
C ARG A 25 -4.68 -11.07 -11.14
N ILE A 26 -4.87 -12.35 -10.83
CA ILE A 26 -5.92 -12.83 -9.93
C ILE A 26 -5.61 -12.41 -8.48
N ASP A 27 -4.33 -12.16 -8.18
CA ASP A 27 -3.85 -11.99 -6.81
C ASP A 27 -3.90 -10.55 -6.29
N GLY A 28 -4.34 -9.59 -7.11
CA GLY A 28 -4.46 -8.19 -6.68
C GLY A 28 -5.79 -7.88 -5.99
N PRO A 29 -5.86 -6.88 -5.09
CA PRO A 29 -7.11 -6.49 -4.44
C PRO A 29 -8.16 -6.11 -5.48
N ASP A 30 -9.42 -6.50 -5.23
CA ASP A 30 -10.52 -6.22 -6.17
C ASP A 30 -10.61 -4.72 -6.45
N ARG A 31 -10.28 -4.35 -7.69
CA ARG A 31 -10.16 -2.96 -8.13
C ARG A 31 -11.48 -2.21 -7.96
N ASN A 32 -12.62 -2.89 -8.12
CA ASN A 32 -13.92 -2.24 -7.99
C ASN A 32 -14.21 -1.91 -6.51
N THR A 33 -14.02 -2.88 -5.62
CA THR A 33 -14.15 -2.72 -4.18
C THR A 33 -13.23 -1.61 -3.66
N TYR A 34 -11.95 -1.60 -4.08
CA TYR A 34 -11.02 -0.54 -3.71
C TYR A 34 -11.52 0.85 -4.12
N ARG A 35 -12.05 1.01 -5.34
CA ARG A 35 -12.59 2.29 -5.83
C ARG A 35 -13.79 2.76 -4.99
N VAL A 36 -14.68 1.83 -4.63
CA VAL A 36 -15.85 2.13 -3.78
C VAL A 36 -15.41 2.55 -2.39
N LEU A 37 -14.54 1.77 -1.75
CA LEU A 37 -14.03 2.05 -0.41
C LEU A 37 -13.26 3.37 -0.34
N ARG A 38 -12.39 3.64 -1.33
CA ARG A 38 -11.68 4.92 -1.44
C ARG A 38 -12.63 6.10 -1.55
N ALA A 39 -13.71 5.97 -2.32
CA ALA A 39 -14.70 7.03 -2.46
C ALA A 39 -15.51 7.24 -1.17
N GLN A 40 -15.87 6.17 -0.47
CA GLN A 40 -16.53 6.25 0.84
C GLN A 40 -15.63 6.91 1.88
N PHE A 41 -14.38 6.49 1.97
CA PHE A 41 -13.40 7.06 2.88
C PHE A 41 -13.16 8.55 2.59
N ARG A 42 -13.03 8.94 1.32
CA ARG A 42 -12.93 10.36 0.96
C ARG A 42 -14.11 11.17 1.48
N LYS A 43 -15.35 10.66 1.36
CA LYS A 43 -16.54 11.36 1.87
C LYS A 43 -16.49 11.53 3.38
N GLN A 44 -16.04 10.50 4.11
CA GLN A 44 -15.86 10.58 5.56
C GLN A 44 -14.82 11.64 5.94
N CYS A 45 -13.67 11.64 5.26
CA CYS A 45 -12.61 12.63 5.49
C CYS A 45 -13.06 14.07 5.21
N VAL A 46 -13.82 14.28 4.13
CA VAL A 46 -14.42 15.60 3.83
C VAL A 46 -15.37 16.04 4.95
N ALA A 47 -16.23 15.13 5.42
CA ALA A 47 -17.20 15.44 6.47
C ALA A 47 -16.52 15.76 7.81
N SER A 48 -15.45 15.05 8.16
CA SER A 48 -14.72 15.25 9.42
C SER A 48 -13.60 16.28 9.34
N HIS A 49 -13.36 16.89 8.17
CA HIS A 49 -12.20 17.76 7.91
C HIS A 49 -10.88 17.09 8.33
N ALA A 50 -10.69 15.84 7.91
CA ALA A 50 -9.52 15.07 8.31
C ALA A 50 -8.23 15.77 7.86
N VAL A 51 -7.25 15.82 8.76
CA VAL A 51 -5.92 16.35 8.50
C VAL A 51 -5.03 15.28 7.88
N CYS A 52 -3.93 15.71 7.27
CA CYS A 52 -2.90 14.80 6.79
C CYS A 52 -2.25 14.10 7.99
N HIS A 53 -2.27 12.77 8.04
CA HIS A 53 -1.68 12.04 9.16
C HIS A 53 -0.14 12.10 9.23
N ILE A 54 0.51 12.50 8.13
CA ILE A 54 1.96 12.57 8.02
C ILE A 54 2.50 13.91 8.55
N CYS A 55 1.85 15.02 8.17
CA CYS A 55 2.30 16.37 8.54
C CYS A 55 1.36 17.10 9.49
N GLU A 56 0.27 16.46 9.89
CA GLU A 56 -0.80 16.97 10.78
C GLU A 56 -1.53 18.23 10.28
N GLY A 57 -1.19 18.70 9.07
CA GLY A 57 -1.79 19.86 8.43
C GLY A 57 -3.14 19.57 7.78
N GLY A 58 -4.02 20.58 7.74
CA GLY A 58 -5.31 20.48 7.07
C GLY A 58 -5.19 20.24 5.56
N ILE A 59 -6.13 19.46 5.02
CA ILE A 59 -6.20 19.12 3.59
C ILE A 59 -7.29 19.95 2.92
N ASP A 60 -6.96 20.63 1.82
CA ASP A 60 -7.96 21.25 0.96
C ASP A 60 -8.58 20.18 0.02
N TYR A 61 -9.80 19.78 0.33
CA TYR A 61 -10.55 18.78 -0.44
C TYR A 61 -11.11 19.29 -1.78
N SER A 62 -10.97 20.58 -2.09
CA SER A 62 -11.31 21.13 -3.40
C SER A 62 -10.23 20.83 -4.46
N LEU A 63 -8.98 20.63 -4.01
CA LEU A 63 -7.86 20.31 -4.88
C LEU A 63 -8.04 18.95 -5.54
N ARG A 64 -7.62 18.88 -6.81
CA ARG A 64 -7.68 17.68 -7.64
C ARG A 64 -6.27 17.27 -8.04
N HIS A 65 -6.09 15.98 -8.28
CA HIS A 65 -4.87 15.46 -8.91
C HIS A 65 -4.62 16.19 -10.24
N PRO A 66 -3.38 16.61 -10.57
CA PRO A 66 -2.10 16.19 -9.97
C PRO A 66 -1.52 17.14 -8.90
N ASP A 67 -2.33 17.99 -8.27
CA ASP A 67 -1.82 18.92 -7.26
C ASP A 67 -1.12 18.17 -6.09
N PRO A 68 0.10 18.58 -5.68
CA PRO A 68 0.85 17.93 -4.60
C PRO A 68 0.13 17.97 -3.23
N MET A 69 -0.69 18.98 -3.00
CA MET A 69 -1.49 19.16 -1.78
C MET A 69 -2.89 18.56 -1.92
N ALA A 70 -3.22 17.92 -3.04
CA ALA A 70 -4.47 17.20 -3.17
C ALA A 70 -4.54 16.01 -2.19
N TRP A 71 -5.77 15.70 -1.77
CA TRP A 71 -6.05 14.53 -0.94
C TRP A 71 -5.71 13.21 -1.66
N GLU A 72 -5.01 12.33 -0.96
CA GLU A 72 -4.79 10.95 -1.34
C GLU A 72 -5.04 9.98 -0.17
N LEU A 73 -5.50 8.78 -0.51
CA LEU A 73 -5.66 7.69 0.45
C LEU A 73 -4.30 7.04 0.63
N ASP A 74 -3.81 7.05 1.86
CA ASP A 74 -2.59 6.35 2.26
C ASP A 74 -2.95 5.09 3.05
N HIS A 75 -2.16 4.03 2.85
CA HIS A 75 -2.26 2.79 3.60
C HIS A 75 -1.23 2.83 4.74
N PHE A 76 -1.70 2.82 5.99
CA PHE A 76 -0.82 2.89 7.15
C PHE A 76 0.21 1.75 7.15
N VAL A 77 -0.23 0.52 6.88
CA VAL A 77 0.62 -0.59 6.46
C VAL A 77 0.63 -0.64 4.93
N PRO A 78 1.78 -0.44 4.27
CA PRO A 78 1.86 -0.47 2.81
C PRO A 78 1.38 -1.81 2.25
N VAL A 79 0.69 -1.78 1.10
CA VAL A 79 0.21 -2.99 0.41
C VAL A 79 1.36 -3.94 0.03
N SER A 80 2.56 -3.41 -0.21
CA SER A 80 3.76 -4.22 -0.48
C SER A 80 4.28 -5.01 0.73
N VAL A 81 3.87 -4.62 1.95
CA VAL A 81 4.22 -5.31 3.20
C VAL A 81 3.15 -6.35 3.52
N ASP A 82 1.88 -5.97 3.42
CA ASP A 82 0.75 -6.88 3.63
C ASP A 82 -0.40 -6.55 2.66
N GLU A 83 -0.58 -7.42 1.67
CA GLU A 83 -1.61 -7.28 0.64
C GLU A 83 -3.03 -7.50 1.20
N SER A 84 -3.17 -8.25 2.29
CA SER A 84 -4.48 -8.53 2.89
C SER A 84 -5.13 -7.26 3.46
N LEU A 85 -4.32 -6.29 3.87
CA LEU A 85 -4.76 -5.01 4.43
C LEU A 85 -5.10 -3.95 3.36
N ALA A 86 -5.02 -4.28 2.07
CA ALA A 86 -5.23 -3.32 0.99
C ALA A 86 -6.67 -2.80 0.91
N LEU A 87 -7.65 -3.61 1.33
CA LEU A 87 -9.07 -3.29 1.34
C LEU A 87 -9.61 -2.99 2.76
N GLU A 88 -8.76 -3.08 3.78
CA GLU A 88 -9.15 -2.83 5.15
C GLU A 88 -9.27 -1.33 5.43
N SER A 89 -10.49 -0.85 5.65
CA SER A 89 -10.75 0.57 5.91
C SER A 89 -10.04 1.11 7.16
N ALA A 90 -9.79 0.24 8.15
CA ALA A 90 -9.00 0.58 9.34
C ALA A 90 -7.54 0.94 9.01
N ASN A 91 -7.02 0.44 7.89
CA ASN A 91 -5.68 0.72 7.40
C ASN A 91 -5.59 2.04 6.61
N PHE A 92 -6.72 2.69 6.30
CA PHE A 92 -6.70 3.93 5.51
C PHE A 92 -6.40 5.16 6.36
N ARG A 93 -5.64 6.09 5.79
CA ARG A 93 -5.35 7.41 6.36
C ARG A 93 -5.46 8.49 5.29
N ALA A 94 -5.80 9.71 5.70
CA ALA A 94 -5.83 10.87 4.82
C ALA A 94 -4.45 11.50 4.73
N SER A 95 -3.99 11.80 3.52
CA SER A 95 -2.67 12.39 3.28
C SER A 95 -2.70 13.39 2.12
N HIS A 96 -1.71 14.28 2.09
CA HIS A 96 -1.37 15.01 0.87
C HIS A 96 -0.67 14.07 -0.11
N SER A 97 -0.95 14.20 -1.40
CA SER A 97 -0.36 13.34 -2.44
C SER A 97 1.17 13.39 -2.45
N GLN A 98 1.78 14.56 -2.20
CA GLN A 98 3.22 14.68 -2.09
C GLN A 98 3.79 13.93 -0.89
N HIS A 99 3.21 14.08 0.30
CA HIS A 99 3.67 13.39 1.51
C HIS A 99 3.51 11.87 1.39
N ASN A 100 2.39 11.42 0.81
CA ASN A 100 2.17 10.00 0.51
C ASN A 100 3.26 9.43 -0.40
N ARG A 101 3.56 10.16 -1.49
CA ARG A 101 4.61 9.78 -2.44
C ARG A 101 6.00 9.79 -1.82
N MET A 102 6.30 10.77 -0.97
CA MET A 102 7.59 10.87 -0.27
C MET A 102 7.77 9.77 0.78
N ARG A 103 6.69 9.39 1.47
CA ARG A 103 6.69 8.30 2.46
C ARG A 103 7.07 6.96 1.83
N GLY A 104 6.45 6.63 0.69
CA GLY A 104 6.69 5.37 -0.02
C GLY A 104 6.42 4.13 0.87
N ALA A 105 7.00 2.99 0.51
CA ALA A 105 6.85 1.74 1.26
C ALA A 105 7.76 1.65 2.51
N GLY A 106 8.71 2.59 2.70
CA GLY A 106 9.81 2.46 3.64
C GLY A 106 9.56 3.02 5.05
N ALA A 107 8.50 3.79 5.25
CA ALA A 107 8.24 4.45 6.53
C ALA A 107 6.95 3.92 7.17
N ILE A 108 7.07 2.89 8.02
CA ILE A 108 6.05 2.62 9.04
C ILE A 108 6.24 3.74 10.08
N GLY A 109 5.41 4.77 10.00
CA GLY A 109 5.62 6.02 10.74
C GLY A 109 5.52 5.82 12.25
N PHE A 110 6.65 5.77 12.95
CA PHE A 110 6.72 6.24 14.33
C PHE A 110 6.81 7.77 14.27
N SER A 111 5.69 8.46 14.51
CA SER A 111 5.74 9.89 14.80
C SER A 111 6.25 10.05 16.22
N GLY A 112 7.55 10.29 16.34
CA GLY A 112 8.20 10.76 17.56
C GLY A 112 9.11 11.90 17.18
N VAL A 113 8.75 13.12 17.59
CA VAL A 113 9.60 14.30 17.54
C VAL A 113 10.99 13.97 18.08
N VAL A 114 12.03 14.11 17.25
CA VAL A 114 13.34 14.59 17.72
C VAL A 114 13.70 15.80 16.89
N ALA A 115 13.39 16.97 17.44
CA ALA A 115 14.03 18.21 17.00
C ALA A 115 15.55 18.03 17.17
N GLY A 116 16.31 18.41 16.15
CA GLY A 116 17.77 18.33 16.19
C GLY A 116 18.34 19.05 17.39
N GLY A 117 19.18 18.33 18.13
CA GLY A 117 20.25 18.84 18.97
C GLY A 117 21.46 17.96 18.67
N ASP A 118 22.64 18.54 18.63
CA ASP A 118 23.89 17.95 18.12
C ASP A 118 24.51 16.93 19.09
N ASP A 119 23.69 16.22 19.86
CA ASP A 119 24.10 15.25 20.87
C ASP A 119 23.88 13.83 20.34
N GLU A 120 24.96 13.06 20.34
CA GLU A 120 25.00 11.62 20.07
C GLU A 120 23.77 10.91 20.67
N PRO A 121 23.04 10.06 19.91
CA PRO A 121 21.87 9.39 20.46
C PRO A 121 22.30 8.46 21.60
N GLU A 122 21.97 8.83 22.83
CA GLU A 122 22.08 7.96 23.99
C GLU A 122 21.08 6.81 23.82
N TRP A 123 21.55 5.71 23.23
CA TRP A 123 20.77 4.49 23.09
C TRP A 123 20.29 4.02 24.47
N PRO A 124 19.01 3.65 24.63
CA PRO A 124 18.50 3.13 25.90
C PRO A 124 19.28 1.87 26.28
N THR A 125 19.73 1.86 27.53
CA THR A 125 20.50 0.75 28.08
C THR A 125 19.56 -0.24 28.75
N ALA A 126 19.69 -1.52 28.41
CA ALA A 126 18.93 -2.61 29.01
C ALA A 126 19.89 -3.53 29.79
N VAL A 127 19.44 -4.07 30.93
CA VAL A 127 20.21 -5.06 31.69
C VAL A 127 19.72 -6.45 31.33
N VAL A 128 20.57 -7.24 30.69
CA VAL A 128 20.31 -8.63 30.33
C VAL A 128 21.36 -9.49 31.04
N ASN A 129 20.92 -10.48 31.84
CA ASN A 129 21.80 -11.36 32.62
C ASN A 129 22.82 -10.62 33.51
N GLY A 130 22.49 -9.42 33.99
CA GLY A 130 23.38 -8.60 34.83
C GLY A 130 24.40 -7.75 34.06
N MET A 131 24.40 -7.78 32.73
CA MET A 131 25.23 -6.93 31.87
C MET A 131 24.40 -5.81 31.25
N THR A 132 24.96 -4.60 31.26
CA THR A 132 24.35 -3.40 30.68
C THR A 132 24.68 -3.35 29.19
N VAL A 133 23.67 -3.49 28.34
CA VAL A 133 23.82 -3.54 26.88
C VAL A 133 23.03 -2.41 26.24
N ARG A 134 23.61 -1.74 25.24
CA ARG A 134 22.91 -0.77 24.41
C ARG A 134 22.06 -1.52 23.38
N TYR A 135 20.76 -1.25 23.35
CA TYR A 135 19.82 -1.98 22.51
C TYR A 135 19.35 -1.12 21.34
N ASN A 136 19.51 -1.62 20.11
CA ASN A 136 18.87 -1.06 18.93
C ASN A 136 17.50 -1.74 18.73
N PRO A 137 16.36 -1.04 18.96
CA PRO A 137 15.03 -1.60 18.83
C PRO A 137 14.60 -1.89 17.38
N GLU A 138 15.33 -1.38 16.40
CA GLU A 138 14.99 -1.55 14.98
C GLU A 138 15.43 -2.90 14.41
N LEU A 139 16.43 -3.55 15.01
CA LEU A 139 17.02 -4.78 14.46
C LEU A 139 16.70 -6.05 15.26
N GLY A 140 16.21 -5.94 16.50
CA GLY A 140 15.88 -7.11 17.34
C GLY A 140 17.09 -8.03 17.65
N ILE A 141 18.31 -7.56 17.38
CA ILE A 141 19.58 -8.23 17.67
C ILE A 141 20.48 -7.26 18.44
N PRO A 142 21.20 -7.72 19.48
CA PRO A 142 22.12 -6.86 20.21
C PRO A 142 23.28 -6.44 19.30
N SER A 143 23.55 -5.13 19.22
CA SER A 143 24.71 -4.60 18.51
C SER A 143 25.94 -4.67 19.41
N GLU A 144 26.81 -5.63 19.12
CA GLU A 144 28.17 -5.85 19.62
C GLU A 144 28.40 -5.98 21.14
N ILE A 145 29.03 -7.10 21.50
CA ILE A 145 29.50 -7.46 22.84
C ILE A 145 30.87 -6.79 23.03
N TRP A 146 30.99 -5.94 24.06
CA TRP A 146 32.27 -5.51 24.63
C TRP A 146 32.30 -5.85 26.11
#